data_AF-A0A8T4M7F4-F1
#
_entry.id   AF-A0A8T4M7F4-F1
#
_cell.length_a   1.000
_cell.length_b   1.000
_cell.length_c   1.000
_cell.angle_alpha   90.00
_cell.angle_beta   90.00
_cell.angle_gamma   90.00
#
_symmetry.space_group_name_H-M   'P 1'
#
loop_
_entity.id
_entity.type
_entity.pdbx_description
1 polymer ?
#
loop_
_entity_poly.entity_id
_entity_poly.type
_entity_poly.pdbx_seq_one_letter_code
_entity_poly.pdbx_strand_id
1 'polypeptide(L)'
;MKKRRLKINNKNPNLSLKKTLIIAIIFSIITIIIAIIIQLNGQSKITEKCSYLDPWTIDLLAFSAALFLVIEGFARIIEHPHASLKRQFTRIIRIMFGFSILTLHIIQFIHK
;
A
#
# COMPACT_ATOMS: atom_id res chain seq x y z
N MET A 1 27.68 17.73 -36.03
CA MET A 1 26.79 17.59 -34.86
C MET A 1 25.51 16.86 -35.24
N LYS A 2 25.35 15.60 -34.81
CA LYS A 2 24.19 14.75 -35.14
C LYS A 2 23.04 15.09 -34.17
N LYS A 3 22.05 15.90 -34.60
CA LYS A 3 20.83 16.18 -33.82
C LYS A 3 20.07 14.87 -33.59
N ARG A 4 20.25 14.25 -32.42
CA ARG A 4 19.40 13.14 -31.95
C ARG A 4 18.00 13.69 -31.73
N ARG A 5 17.10 13.47 -32.69
CA ARG A 5 15.66 13.71 -32.51
C ARG A 5 15.17 12.72 -31.44
N LEU A 6 14.96 13.21 -30.23
CA LEU A 6 14.21 12.49 -29.21
C LEU A 6 12.81 12.25 -29.78
N LYS A 7 12.52 11.00 -30.18
CA LYS A 7 11.15 10.56 -30.45
C LYS A 7 10.39 10.70 -29.14
N ILE A 8 9.65 11.80 -28.98
CA ILE A 8 8.67 11.96 -27.92
C ILE A 8 7.57 10.96 -28.23
N ASN A 9 7.69 9.77 -27.64
CA ASN A 9 6.70 8.73 -27.78
C ASN A 9 5.48 9.21 -26.99
N ASN A 10 4.47 9.68 -27.70
CA ASN A 10 3.27 10.29 -27.14
C ASN A 10 2.39 9.20 -26.51
N LYS A 11 2.87 8.61 -25.41
CA LYS A 11 2.12 7.61 -24.64
C LYS A 11 1.00 8.32 -23.91
N ASN A 12 -0.23 7.91 -24.20
CA ASN A 12 -1.44 8.48 -23.62
C ASN A 12 -1.38 8.38 -22.08
N PRO A 13 -1.31 9.50 -21.33
CA PRO A 13 -1.12 9.51 -19.87
C PRO A 13 -2.18 8.72 -19.11
N ASN A 14 -3.40 8.77 -19.61
CA ASN A 14 -4.54 8.11 -18.97
C ASN A 14 -4.39 6.59 -18.98
N LEU A 15 -3.73 6.03 -20.00
CA LEU A 15 -3.52 4.58 -20.09
C LEU A 15 -2.43 4.10 -19.12
N SER A 16 -1.36 4.88 -18.92
CA SER A 16 -0.30 4.53 -17.95
C SER A 16 -0.77 4.70 -16.50
N LEU A 17 -1.54 5.75 -16.22
CA LEU A 17 -2.13 5.97 -14.90
C LEU A 17 -3.10 4.83 -14.52
N LYS A 18 -4.07 4.51 -15.39
CA LYS A 18 -5.04 3.43 -15.14
C LYS A 18 -4.34 2.10 -14.85
N LYS A 19 -3.32 1.75 -15.64
CA LYS A 19 -2.53 0.52 -15.42
C LYS A 19 -1.85 0.54 -14.05
N THR A 20 -1.24 1.65 -13.66
CA THR A 20 -0.55 1.79 -12.36
C THR A 20 -1.53 1.66 -11.19
N LEU A 21 -2.72 2.28 -11.30
CA LEU A 21 -3.77 2.17 -10.28
C LEU A 21 -4.30 0.74 -10.17
N ILE A 22 -4.59 0.07 -11.29
CA ILE A 22 -5.03 -1.33 -11.30
C ILE A 22 -3.98 -2.23 -10.62
N ILE A 23 -2.71 -2.05 -10.97
CA ILE A 23 -1.61 -2.78 -10.33
C ILE A 23 -1.59 -2.50 -8.83
N ALA A 24 -1.66 -1.23 -8.40
CA ALA A 24 -1.67 -0.87 -6.99
C ALA A 24 -2.83 -1.54 -6.22
N ILE A 25 -4.03 -1.56 -6.80
CA ILE A 25 -5.22 -2.20 -6.22
C ILE A 25 -5.02 -3.71 -6.11
N ILE A 26 -4.59 -4.37 -7.18
CA ILE A 26 -4.34 -5.83 -7.19
C ILE A 26 -3.32 -6.20 -6.11
N PHE A 27 -2.19 -5.51 -6.06
CA PHE A 27 -1.16 -5.77 -5.05
C PHE A 27 -1.64 -5.46 -3.63
N SER A 28 -2.48 -4.44 -3.44
CA SER A 28 -3.08 -4.14 -2.14
C SER A 28 -4.01 -5.26 -1.68
N ILE A 29 -4.88 -5.77 -2.56
CA ILE A 29 -5.77 -6.91 -2.26
C ILE A 29 -4.95 -8.15 -1.88
N ILE A 30 -3.92 -8.48 -2.66
CA ILE A 30 -3.02 -9.60 -2.34
C ILE A 30 -2.38 -9.40 -0.97
N THR A 31 -1.93 -8.19 -0.65
CA THR A 31 -1.31 -7.87 0.64
C THR A 31 -2.29 -8.05 1.80
N ILE A 32 -3.54 -7.62 1.63
CA ILE A 32 -4.62 -7.80 2.63
C ILE A 32 -4.85 -9.29 2.90
N ILE A 33 -4.94 -10.11 1.85
CA ILE A 33 -5.14 -11.56 1.97
C ILE A 33 -3.96 -12.19 2.75
N ILE A 34 -2.72 -11.83 2.39
CA ILE A 34 -1.52 -12.31 3.09
C ILE A 34 -1.54 -11.88 4.56
N ALA A 35 -1.87 -10.63 4.85
CA ALA A 35 -1.96 -10.12 6.22
C ALA A 35 -3.01 -10.88 7.05
N ILE A 36 -4.19 -11.14 6.48
CA ILE A 36 -5.23 -11.96 7.12
C ILE A 36 -4.71 -13.36 7.44
N ILE A 37 -4.09 -14.03 6.45
CA ILE A 37 -3.56 -15.39 6.63
C ILE A 37 -2.50 -15.43 7.75
N ILE A 38 -1.57 -14.46 7.74
CA ILE A 38 -0.52 -14.36 8.76
C ILE A 38 -1.15 -14.12 10.14
N GLN A 39 -2.12 -13.21 10.23
CA GLN A 39 -2.77 -12.86 11.50
C GLN A 39 -3.54 -14.05 12.08
N LEU A 40 -4.33 -14.76 11.27
CA LEU A 40 -5.07 -15.95 11.71
C LEU A 40 -4.13 -17.10 12.11
N ASN A 41 -3.06 -17.32 11.34
CA ASN A 41 -2.05 -18.33 11.67
C ASN A 41 -1.24 -17.97 12.93
N GLY A 42 -1.04 -16.68 13.20
CA GLY A 42 -0.42 -16.20 14.43
C GLY A 42 -1.30 -16.45 15.64
N GLN A 43 -2.59 -16.09 15.53
CA GLN A 43 -3.58 -16.28 16.60
C GLN A 43 -3.85 -17.77 16.90
N SER A 44 -3.81 -18.65 15.90
CA SER A 44 -4.04 -20.09 16.13
C SER A 44 -2.88 -20.79 16.85
N LYS A 45 -1.68 -20.22 16.80
CA LYS A 45 -0.47 -20.79 17.42
C LYS A 45 -0.17 -20.25 18.81
N ILE A 46 -0.70 -19.07 19.15
CA ILE A 46 -0.45 -18.42 20.43
C ILE A 46 -1.75 -18.48 21.24
N THR A 47 -1.79 -19.33 22.25
CA THR A 47 -2.94 -19.50 23.17
C THR A 47 -3.17 -18.28 24.05
N GLU A 48 -2.15 -17.43 24.22
CA GLU A 48 -2.29 -16.14 24.87
C GLU A 48 -2.77 -15.09 23.86
N LYS A 49 -3.89 -14.43 24.16
CA LYS A 49 -4.28 -13.21 23.47
C LYS A 49 -3.06 -12.28 23.46
N CYS A 50 -2.55 -11.93 22.27
CA CYS A 50 -1.39 -11.07 22.10
C CYS A 50 -1.37 -9.97 23.18
N SER A 51 -0.26 -9.90 23.92
CA SER A 51 -0.13 -9.07 25.12
C SER A 51 -0.64 -7.65 24.85
N TYR A 52 -1.65 -7.28 25.63
CA TYR A 52 -2.36 -5.99 25.70
C TYR A 52 -1.45 -4.81 26.12
N LEU A 53 -0.14 -4.92 25.93
CA LEU A 53 0.87 -3.98 26.42
C LEU A 53 1.24 -2.89 25.41
N ASP A 54 0.65 -2.84 24.23
CA ASP A 54 0.75 -1.65 23.40
C ASP A 54 -0.29 -0.63 23.89
N PRO A 55 0.13 0.52 24.45
CA PRO A 55 -0.81 1.57 24.82
C PRO A 55 -1.59 1.99 23.58
N TRP A 56 -2.91 2.21 23.76
CA TRP A 56 -3.84 2.59 22.70
C TRP A 56 -3.35 3.76 21.80
N THR A 57 -2.44 4.57 22.32
CA THR A 57 -1.73 5.65 21.61
C THR A 57 -0.86 5.13 20.46
N ILE A 58 -0.19 3.99 20.61
CA ILE A 58 0.64 3.38 19.57
C ILE A 58 -0.24 2.85 18.44
N ASP A 59 -1.34 2.17 18.78
CA ASP A 59 -2.34 1.72 17.80
C ASP A 59 -2.93 2.89 17.01
N LEU A 60 -3.31 3.98 17.69
CA LEU A 60 -3.85 5.17 17.04
C LEU A 60 -2.82 5.83 16.11
N LEU A 61 -1.57 5.94 16.55
CA LEU A 61 -0.48 6.50 15.75
C LEU A 61 -0.21 5.64 14.51
N ALA A 62 -0.13 4.33 14.68
CA ALA A 62 0.12 3.38 13.59
C ALA A 62 -1.04 3.36 12.59
N PHE A 63 -2.29 3.39 13.05
CA PHE A 63 -3.47 3.51 12.20
C PHE A 63 -3.45 4.82 11.39
N SER A 64 -3.17 5.94 12.06
CA SER A 64 -3.10 7.26 11.41
C SER A 64 -1.96 7.35 10.39
N ALA A 65 -0.80 6.80 10.72
CA ALA A 65 0.34 6.71 9.81
C ALA A 65 0.02 5.81 8.60
N ALA A 66 -0.64 4.68 8.81
CA ALA A 66 -1.05 3.80 7.73
C ALA A 66 -2.03 4.48 6.77
N LEU A 67 -3.01 5.21 7.31
CA LEU A 67 -3.93 6.02 6.51
C LEU A 67 -3.19 7.08 5.69
N PHE A 68 -2.22 7.76 6.30
CA PHE A 68 -1.36 8.72 5.60
C PHE A 68 -0.59 8.07 4.44
N LEU A 69 0.01 6.90 4.65
CA LEU A 69 0.76 6.16 3.61
C LEU A 69 -0.13 5.80 2.41
N VAL A 70 -1.37 5.38 2.66
CA VAL A 70 -2.34 5.04 1.60
C VAL A 70 -2.74 6.30 0.83
N ILE A 71 -3.19 7.35 1.53
CA ILE A 71 -3.69 8.59 0.91
C ILE A 71 -2.58 9.27 0.12
N GLU A 72 -1.42 9.50 0.74
CA GLU A 72 -0.27 10.14 0.08
C GLU A 72 0.24 9.30 -1.10
N GLY A 73 0.27 7.97 -0.94
CA GLY A 73 0.65 7.04 -2.00
C GLY A 73 -0.24 7.18 -3.23
N PHE A 74 -1.57 7.16 -3.05
CA PHE A 74 -2.52 7.35 -4.15
C PHE A 74 -2.43 8.75 -4.76
N ALA A 75 -2.37 9.79 -3.93
CA ALA A 75 -2.26 11.17 -4.39
C ALA A 75 -1.03 11.36 -5.29
N ARG A 76 0.14 10.81 -4.89
CA ARG A 76 1.37 10.86 -5.69
C ARG A 76 1.29 10.08 -7.00
N ILE A 77 0.54 8.97 -7.05
CA ILE A 77 0.31 8.24 -8.30
C ILE A 77 -0.50 9.11 -9.26
N ILE A 78 -1.57 9.74 -8.76
CA ILE A 78 -2.47 10.61 -9.54
C ILE A 78 -1.76 11.87 -10.03
N GLU A 79 -0.92 12.49 -9.20
CA GLU A 79 -0.16 13.71 -9.53
C GLU A 79 0.84 13.50 -10.69
N HIS A 80 1.29 12.26 -10.92
CA HIS A 80 2.32 11.95 -11.92
C HIS A 80 1.89 10.86 -12.91
N PRO A 81 0.89 11.12 -13.79
CA PRO A 81 0.33 10.12 -14.69
C PRO A 81 1.32 9.60 -15.74
N HIS A 82 2.38 10.36 -16.02
CA HIS A 82 3.43 10.03 -16.99
C HIS A 82 4.67 9.36 -16.37
N ALA A 83 4.72 9.18 -15.05
CA ALA A 83 5.89 8.56 -14.42
C ALA A 83 6.04 7.09 -14.85
N SER A 84 7.29 6.64 -14.99
CA SER A 84 7.58 5.25 -15.31
C SER A 84 7.14 4.32 -14.18
N LEU A 85 6.79 3.09 -14.53
CA LEU A 85 6.34 2.09 -13.56
C LEU A 85 7.39 1.81 -12.47
N LYS A 86 8.70 1.86 -12.82
CA LYS A 86 9.80 1.76 -11.85
C LYS A 86 9.75 2.86 -10.79
N ARG A 87 9.41 4.10 -11.18
CA ARG A 87 9.29 5.24 -10.25
C ARG A 87 8.01 5.17 -9.42
N GLN A 88 6.95 4.59 -9.98
CA GLN A 88 5.69 4.37 -9.27
C GLN A 88 5.76 3.18 -8.30
N PHE A 89 6.68 2.24 -8.50
CA PHE A 89 6.79 1.02 -7.69
C PHE A 89 6.97 1.28 -6.19
N THR A 90 7.81 2.24 -5.81
CA THR A 90 7.99 2.61 -4.40
C THR A 90 6.72 3.19 -3.78
N ARG A 91 5.89 3.88 -4.58
CA ARG A 91 4.58 4.39 -4.16
C ARG A 91 3.57 3.28 -4.00
N ILE A 92 3.60 2.28 -4.90
CA ILE A 92 2.77 1.07 -4.78
C ILE A 92 3.12 0.30 -3.50
N ILE A 93 4.41 0.08 -3.24
CA ILE A 93 4.88 -0.56 -2.00
C ILE A 93 4.39 0.22 -0.77
N ARG A 94 4.49 1.55 -0.78
CA ARG A 94 3.98 2.39 0.31
C ARG A 94 2.49 2.15 0.58
N ILE A 95 1.67 2.10 -0.47
CA ILE A 95 0.23 1.82 -0.37
C ILE A 95 0.01 0.40 0.18
N MET A 96 0.76 -0.59 -0.29
CA MET A 96 0.66 -1.98 0.21
C MET A 96 0.94 -2.06 1.72
N PHE A 97 2.00 -1.40 2.20
CA PHE A 97 2.29 -1.34 3.64
C PHE A 97 1.18 -0.65 4.43
N GLY A 98 0.66 0.46 3.90
CA GLY A 98 -0.48 1.15 4.51
C GLY A 98 -1.71 0.24 4.66
N PHE A 99 -2.08 -0.49 3.60
CA PHE A 99 -3.18 -1.46 3.69
C PHE A 99 -2.89 -2.63 4.62
N SER A 100 -1.67 -3.16 4.62
CA SER A 100 -1.26 -4.24 5.53
C SER A 100 -1.45 -3.83 6.99
N ILE A 101 -0.92 -2.65 7.37
CA ILE A 101 -1.00 -2.13 8.73
C ILE A 101 -2.46 -1.87 9.11
N LEU A 102 -3.25 -1.22 8.23
CA LEU A 102 -4.69 -1.00 8.46
C LEU A 102 -5.43 -2.32 8.69
N THR A 103 -5.18 -3.34 7.86
CA THR A 103 -5.80 -4.66 8.00
C THR A 103 -5.43 -5.33 9.31
N LEU A 104 -4.15 -5.30 9.72
CA LEU A 104 -3.73 -5.86 10.99
C LEU A 104 -4.44 -5.19 12.17
N HIS A 105 -4.50 -3.86 12.20
CA HIS A 105 -5.20 -3.13 13.27
C HIS A 105 -6.72 -3.39 13.26
N ILE A 106 -7.36 -3.49 12.08
CA ILE A 106 -8.78 -3.83 11.99
C ILE A 106 -9.05 -5.22 12.55
N ILE A 107 -8.24 -6.22 12.18
CA ILE A 107 -8.42 -7.60 12.67
C ILE A 107 -8.16 -7.66 14.18
N GLN A 108 -7.11 -6.98 14.67
CA GLN A 108 -6.79 -6.87 16.09
C GLN A 108 -7.91 -6.18 16.89
N PHE A 109 -8.54 -5.15 16.32
CA PHE A 109 -9.67 -4.47 16.94
C PHE A 109 -10.92 -5.37 17.02
N ILE A 110 -11.20 -6.14 15.96
CA ILE A 110 -12.37 -7.04 15.91
C ILE A 110 -12.20 -8.27 16.82
N HIS A 111 -10.99 -8.83 16.90
CA HIS A 111 -10.72 -10.07 17.64
C HIS A 111 -10.18 -9.84 19.06
N LYS A 112 -10.23 -8.61 19.58
CA LYS A 112 -9.88 -8.29 20.97
C LYS A 112 -10.81 -9.00 21.97
#